data_AF-A0A7K1GGU4-F1
#
_entry.id   AF-A0A7K1GGU4-F1
#
_cell.length_a   1.000
_cell.length_b   1.000
_cell.length_c   1.000
_cell.angle_alpha   90.00
_cell.angle_beta   90.00
_cell.angle_gamma   90.00
#
_symmetry.space_group_name_H-M   'P 1'
#
loop_
_entity.id
_entity.type
_entity.pdbx_description
1 polymer ?
#
loop_
_entity_poly.entity_id
_entity_poly.type
_entity_poly.pdbx_seq_one_letter_code
_entity_poly.pdbx_strand_id
1 'polypeptide(L)' 'TELIQNLAHDLKTPLASIISYSEGLRDGIITKDHEIKESYDILIKQANRLSTLFDDMTHIITLNTGKTYPPELIQL' A
#
# COMPACT_ATOMS: atom_id res chain seq x y z
N THR A 1 -1.98 -2.95 -20.74
CA THR A 1 -3.27 -3.67 -20.55
C THR A 1 -4.07 -2.93 -19.50
N GLU A 2 -5.39 -2.85 -19.66
CA GLU A 2 -6.31 -2.22 -18.69
C GLU A 2 -6.12 -2.80 -17.27
N LEU A 3 -5.78 -4.09 -17.17
CA LEU A 3 -5.48 -4.79 -15.91
C LEU A 3 -4.35 -4.13 -15.09
N ILE A 4 -3.25 -3.75 -15.75
CA ILE A 4 -2.10 -3.11 -15.07
C ILE A 4 -2.49 -1.70 -14.59
N GLN A 5 -3.28 -0.98 -15.39
CA GLN A 5 -3.78 0.34 -15.00
C GLN A 5 -4.74 0.25 -13.81
N ASN A 6 -5.64 -0.73 -13.79
CA ASN A 6 -6.55 -0.97 -12.68
C ASN A 6 -5.78 -1.28 -11.38
N LEU A 7 -4.79 -2.17 -11.42
CA LEU A 7 -3.94 -2.44 -10.25
C LEU A 7 -3.16 -1.19 -9.78
N ALA A 8 -2.63 -0.41 -10.71
CA ALA A 8 -1.93 0.83 -10.37
C ALA A 8 -2.88 1.87 -9.70
N HIS A 9 -4.14 1.92 -10.12
CA HIS A 9 -5.16 2.73 -9.44
C HIS A 9 -5.46 2.20 -8.03
N ASP A 10 -5.56 0.88 -7.87
CA ASP A 10 -5.84 0.26 -6.59
C ASP A 10 -4.71 0.47 -5.57
N LEU A 11 -3.46 0.57 -6.01
CA LEU A 11 -2.30 0.92 -5.17
C LEU A 11 -2.37 2.35 -4.61
N LYS A 12 -2.92 3.31 -5.37
CA LYS A 12 -3.00 4.72 -4.94
C LYS A 12 -3.89 4.91 -3.70
N THR A 13 -4.93 4.10 -3.57
CA THR A 13 -5.90 4.22 -2.47
C THR A 13 -5.30 3.94 -1.09
N PRO A 14 -4.67 2.77 -0.82
CA PRO A 14 -4.00 2.52 0.45
C PRO A 14 -2.85 3.50 0.68
N LEU A 15 -2.09 3.88 -0.36
CA LEU A 15 -1.02 4.87 -0.23
C LEU A 15 -1.55 6.24 0.24
N ALA A 16 -2.63 6.74 -0.37
CA ALA A 16 -3.25 8.00 0.04
C ALA A 16 -3.73 7.95 1.50
N SER A 17 -4.29 6.82 1.92
CA SER A 17 -4.68 6.62 3.32
C SER A 17 -3.46 6.63 4.24
N ILE A 18 -2.36 5.96 3.87
CA ILE A 18 -1.12 5.95 4.68
C ILE A 18 -0.61 7.38 4.87
N ILE A 19 -0.55 8.17 3.80
CA ILE A 19 -0.09 9.55 3.85
C ILE A 19 -1.02 10.38 4.74
N SER A 20 -2.33 10.34 4.52
CA SER A 20 -3.29 11.16 5.25
C SER A 20 -3.29 10.90 6.75
N TYR A 21 -3.25 9.63 7.19
CA TYR A 21 -3.18 9.32 8.62
C TYR A 21 -1.81 9.68 9.21
N SER A 22 -0.72 9.51 8.45
CA SER A 22 0.62 9.92 8.89
C SER A 22 0.73 11.42 9.07
N GLU A 23 0.18 12.22 8.15
CA GLU A 23 0.10 13.68 8.26
C GLU A 23 -0.77 14.10 9.45
N GLY A 24 -1.95 13.48 9.62
CA GLY A 24 -2.83 13.79 10.75
C GLY A 24 -2.19 13.52 12.11
N LEU A 25 -1.40 12.45 12.23
CA LEU A 25 -0.62 12.14 13.43
C LEU A 25 0.56 13.11 13.62
N ARG A 26 1.35 13.36 12.57
CA ARG A 26 2.52 14.25 12.61
C ARG A 26 2.15 15.69 12.96
N ASP A 27 1.07 16.18 12.36
CA ASP A 27 0.64 17.58 12.46
C ASP A 27 -0.22 17.83 13.71
N GLY A 28 -0.41 16.81 14.56
CA GLY A 28 -1.19 16.92 15.79
C GLY A 28 -2.68 17.17 15.55
N ILE A 29 -3.21 16.76 14.40
CA ILE A 29 -4.66 16.79 14.11
C ILE A 29 -5.35 15.66 14.89
N ILE A 30 -4.75 14.47 14.89
CA ILE A 30 -5.20 13.32 15.67
C ILE A 30 -4.52 13.37 17.04
N THR A 31 -5.29 13.59 18.10
CA THR A 31 -4.75 13.94 19.43
C THR A 31 -5.21 13.05 20.56
N LYS A 32 -6.32 12.33 20.41
CA LYS A 32 -6.82 11.45 21.48
C LYS A 32 -6.13 10.10 21.42
N ASP A 33 -5.70 9.58 22.57
CA ASP A 33 -4.96 8.30 22.66
C ASP A 33 -5.62 7.14 21.90
N HIS A 34 -6.96 7.02 21.97
CA HIS A 34 -7.68 5.97 21.24
C HIS A 34 -7.65 6.19 19.72
N GLU A 35 -7.83 7.43 19.25
CA GLU A 35 -7.79 7.78 17.83
C GLU A 35 -6.37 7.60 17.26
N ILE A 36 -5.33 7.88 18.07
CA ILE A 36 -3.93 7.63 17.71
C ILE A 36 -3.70 6.13 17.50
N LYS A 37 -4.17 5.29 18.43
CA LYS A 37 -4.04 3.84 18.31
C LYS A 37 -4.78 3.29 17.08
N GLU A 38 -6.03 3.72 16.87
CA GLU A 38 -6.81 3.35 15.69
C GLU A 38 -6.14 3.80 14.39
N SER A 39 -5.53 4.98 14.38
CA SER A 39 -4.76 5.49 13.23
C SER A 39 -3.58 4.59 12.91
N TYR A 40 -2.83 4.11 13.91
CA TYR A 40 -1.76 3.13 13.69
C TYR A 40 -2.28 1.80 13.15
N ASP A 41 -3.40 1.30 13.66
CA ASP A 41 -4.03 0.07 13.15
C ASP A 41 -4.44 0.23 11.68
N ILE A 42 -4.95 1.40 11.30
CA ILE A 42 -5.27 1.73 9.90
C ILE A 42 -4.00 1.79 9.05
N LEU A 43 -2.96 2.48 9.50
CA LEU A 43 -1.67 2.56 8.79
C LEU A 43 -1.10 1.17 8.50
N ILE A 44 -1.04 0.30 9.51
CA ILE A 44 -0.55 -1.08 9.37
C ILE A 44 -1.42 -1.86 8.39
N LYS A 45 -2.75 -1.75 8.50
CA LYS A 45 -3.69 -2.41 7.59
C LYS A 45 -3.49 -1.98 6.13
N GLN A 46 -3.31 -0.68 5.89
CA GLN A 46 -3.13 -0.16 4.53
C GLN A 46 -1.75 -0.51 3.97
N ALA A 47 -0.70 -0.54 4.79
CA ALA A 47 0.62 -1.00 4.38
C ALA A 47 0.59 -2.47 3.95
N ASN A 48 -0.05 -3.34 4.75
CA ASN A 48 -0.23 -4.75 4.39
C ASN A 48 -1.03 -4.92 3.09
N ARG A 49 -2.12 -4.15 2.93
CA ARG A 49 -2.91 -4.15 1.69
C ARG A 49 -2.06 -3.73 0.48
N LEU A 50 -1.24 -2.69 0.63
CA LEU A 50 -0.37 -2.20 -0.42
C LEU A 50 0.66 -3.28 -0.83
N SER A 51 1.23 -3.99 0.15
CA SER A 51 2.13 -5.12 -0.10
C SER A 51 1.44 -6.22 -0.92
N THR A 52 0.23 -6.64 -0.54
CA THR A 52 -0.51 -7.66 -1.31
C THR A 52 -0.81 -7.22 -2.75
N LEU A 53 -1.27 -5.98 -2.95
CA LEU A 53 -1.54 -5.46 -4.30
C LEU A 53 -0.26 -5.38 -5.16
N PHE A 54 0.89 -5.11 -4.52
CA PHE A 54 2.18 -5.10 -5.20
C PHE A 54 2.60 -6.52 -5.62
N ASP A 55 2.43 -7.51 -4.75
CA ASP A 55 2.68 -8.92 -5.07
C ASP A 55 1.81 -9.38 -6.24
N ASP A 56 0.52 -9.05 -6.22
CA ASP A 56 -0.40 -9.34 -7.33
C ASP A 56 0.06 -8.69 -8.65
N MET A 57 0.53 -7.44 -8.58
CA MET A 57 1.04 -6.70 -9.73
C MET A 57 2.26 -7.38 -10.35
N THR A 58 3.23 -7.73 -9.52
CA THR A 58 4.47 -8.38 -9.98
C THR A 58 4.19 -9.75 -10.55
N HIS A 59 3.30 -10.53 -9.93
CA HIS A 59 2.86 -11.82 -10.45
C HIS A 59 2.25 -11.70 -11.86
N ILE A 60 1.34 -10.73 -12.08
CA ILE A 60 0.72 -10.48 -13.38
C ILE A 60 1.76 -10.06 -14.42
N ILE A 61 2.71 -9.19 -14.06
CA ILE A 61 3.77 -8.76 -14.99
C ILE A 61 4.66 -9.94 -15.37
N THR A 62 5.04 -10.79 -14.41
CA THR A 62 5.83 -12.00 -14.68
C THR A 62 5.11 -12.95 -15.63
N LEU A 63 3.80 -13.21 -15.42
CA LEU A 63 3.01 -14.04 -16.32
C LEU A 63 2.93 -13.47 -17.74
N ASN A 64 2.77 -12.14 -17.88
CA ASN A 64 2.64 -11.50 -19.19
C ASN A 64 3.97 -11.34 -19.95
N THR A 65 5.09 -11.21 -19.24
CA THR A 65 6.40 -10.89 -19.85
C THR A 65 7.36 -12.09 -19.90
N GLY A 66 7.08 -13.16 -19.16
CA GLY A 66 8.00 -14.27 -18.94
C GLY A 66 9.25 -13.88 -18.14
N LYS A 67 9.30 -12.66 -17.59
CA LYS A 67 10.43 -12.16 -16.80
C LYS A 67 10.13 -12.34 -15.31
N THR A 68 10.98 -13.10 -14.64
CA THR A 68 10.96 -13.22 -13.18
C THR A 68 11.67 -12.02 -12.58
N TYR A 69 10.99 -11.28 -11.72
CA TYR A 69 11.63 -10.23 -10.93
C TYR A 69 12.26 -10.87 -9.68
N PRO A 70 13.52 -10.54 -9.36
CA PRO A 70 14.17 -11.12 -8.18
C PRO A 70 13.36 -10.81 -6.91
N PRO A 71 13.22 -11.79 -5.99
CA PRO A 71 12.49 -11.62 -4.73
C PRO A 71 12.99 -10.43 -3.89
N GLU A 72 14.27 -10.06 -4.04
CA GLU A 72 14.87 -8.92 -3.33
C GLU A 72 14.31 -7.54 -3.76
N LEU A 73 13.62 -7.45 -4.91
CA LEU A 73 12.91 -6.24 -5.33
C LEU A 73 11.47 -6.19 -4.80
N ILE A 74 10.97 -7.28 -4.22
CA ILE A 74 9.58 -7.45 -3.79
C ILE A 74 9.43 -7.30 -2.27
N GLN A 75 10.51 -7.53 -1.51
CA GLN A 75 10.52 -7.36 -0.06
C GLN A 75 11.02 -5.96 0.31
N LEU A 76 10.14 -5.12 0.86
CA LEU A 76 10.48 -3.96 1.69
C LEU A 76 10.51 -4.37 3.16
#